data_AF-A0A946FY26-F1
#
_entry.id   AF-A0A946FY26-F1
#
_cell.length_a   1.000
_cell.length_b   1.000
_cell.length_c   1.000
_cell.angle_alpha   90.00
_cell.angle_beta   90.00
_cell.angle_gamma   90.00
#
_symmetry.space_group_name_H-M   'P 1'
#
loop_
_entity.id
_entity.type
_entity.pdbx_description
1 polymer ?
#
loop_
_entity_poly.entity_id
_entity_poly.type
_entity_poly.pdbx_seq_one_letter_code
_entity_poly.pdbx_strand_id
1 'polypeptide(L)'
;MHSYLGQLEGGNKELLATHDGVSVAVRCGENMTYMAGWGDDDAHMHLIKTIAPDLKFDLMPDGVRRRDTGSETFWFNYADHSGEVAGTVLPVAGVLRRVTR
;
A
#
# COMPACT_ATOMS: atom_id res chain seq x y z
N MET A 1 13.71 15.46 -6.56
CA MET A 1 12.66 14.84 -5.72
C MET A 1 12.35 15.84 -4.63
N HIS A 2 11.12 16.36 -4.60
CA HIS A 2 10.70 17.28 -3.53
C HIS A 2 9.92 16.44 -2.52
N SER A 3 10.47 16.28 -1.33
CA SER A 3 9.73 15.76 -0.17
C SER A 3 8.97 16.89 0.49
N TYR A 4 7.81 16.58 1.07
CA TYR A 4 7.01 17.54 1.84
C TYR A 4 6.91 17.05 3.27
N LEU A 5 7.09 17.95 4.23
CA LEU A 5 6.83 17.72 5.64
C LEU A 5 6.22 18.98 6.24
N GLY A 6 4.97 18.89 6.65
CA GLY A 6 4.26 19.91 7.39
C GLY A 6 4.48 19.74 8.89
N GLN A 7 4.56 20.87 9.59
CA GLN A 7 4.54 20.89 11.04
C GLN A 7 3.12 20.68 11.54
N LEU A 8 2.95 19.80 12.53
CA LEU A 8 1.67 19.51 13.16
C LEU A 8 1.55 20.23 14.51
N GLU A 9 0.44 20.92 14.70
CA GLU A 9 -0.02 21.43 15.98
C GLU A 9 -1.41 20.86 16.28
N GLY A 10 -1.52 20.04 17.32
CA GLY A 10 -2.75 19.35 17.69
C GLY A 10 -2.90 17.93 17.13
N GLY A 11 -4.09 17.36 17.28
CA GLY A 11 -4.37 15.93 17.07
C GLY A 11 -4.46 15.17 18.40
N ASN A 12 -5.22 14.07 18.41
CA ASN A 12 -5.52 13.34 19.66
C ASN A 12 -4.41 12.34 20.02
N LYS A 13 -3.83 11.68 19.02
CA LYS A 13 -2.84 10.62 19.21
C LYS A 13 -1.86 10.59 18.03
N GLU A 14 -0.56 10.59 18.32
CA GLU A 14 0.47 10.32 17.32
C GLU A 14 0.45 8.85 16.88
N LEU A 15 0.58 8.63 15.57
CA LEU A 15 0.68 7.30 14.97
C LEU A 15 2.06 7.03 14.41
N LEU A 16 2.66 8.02 13.74
CA LEU A 16 3.99 7.95 13.13
C LEU A 16 4.76 9.24 13.41
N ALA A 17 6.08 9.10 13.57
CA ALA A 17 7.02 10.21 13.71
C ALA A 17 8.30 9.96 12.90
N THR A 18 9.04 11.03 12.61
CA THR A 18 10.41 10.94 12.08
C THR A 18 11.36 10.36 13.15
N HIS A 19 12.58 9.99 12.74
CA HIS A 19 13.62 9.57 13.69
C HIS A 19 14.00 10.65 14.71
N ASP A 20 13.79 11.91 14.38
CA ASP A 20 14.02 13.06 15.26
C ASP A 20 12.80 13.38 16.14
N GLY A 21 11.75 12.56 16.11
CA GLY A 21 10.56 12.70 16.95
C GLY A 21 9.54 13.73 16.46
N VAL A 22 9.62 14.17 15.21
CA VAL A 22 8.60 15.06 14.63
C VAL A 22 7.41 14.23 14.16
N SER A 23 6.21 14.49 14.69
CA SER A 23 4.99 13.78 14.29
C SER A 23 4.71 13.96 12.79
N VAL A 24 4.45 12.86 12.08
CA VAL A 24 4.12 12.87 10.64
C VAL A 24 2.74 12.30 10.34
N ALA A 25 2.15 11.54 11.26
CA ALA A 25 0.76 11.12 11.16
C ALA A 25 0.07 11.13 12.53
N VAL A 26 -1.13 11.69 12.59
CA VAL A 26 -1.92 11.83 13.82
C VAL A 26 -3.36 11.39 13.61
N ARG A 27 -3.98 10.90 14.68
CA ARG A 27 -5.41 10.62 14.73
C ARG A 27 -6.20 11.90 15.06
N CYS A 28 -7.14 12.26 14.21
CA CYS A 28 -7.96 13.48 14.31
C CYS A 28 -9.44 13.19 14.61
N GLY A 29 -9.76 12.00 15.13
CA GLY A 29 -11.13 11.54 15.41
C GLY A 29 -11.18 10.01 15.51
N GLU A 30 -12.36 9.39 15.49
CA GLU A 30 -12.45 7.93 15.52
C GLU A 30 -11.91 7.30 14.23
N ASN A 31 -12.33 7.81 13.08
CA ASN A 31 -12.08 7.21 11.75
C ASN A 31 -11.25 8.11 10.82
N MET A 32 -10.57 9.12 11.34
CA MET A 32 -9.82 10.09 10.53
C MET A 32 -8.37 10.19 10.99
N THR A 33 -7.44 9.87 10.10
CA THR A 33 -6.00 10.05 10.30
C THR A 33 -5.49 11.07 9.30
N TYR A 34 -4.67 12.01 9.76
CA TYR A 34 -4.01 12.99 8.92
C TYR A 34 -2.51 12.66 8.80
N MET A 35 -1.98 12.64 7.59
CA MET A 35 -0.55 12.47 7.30
C MET A 35 0.01 13.80 6.79
N ALA A 36 0.94 14.38 7.55
CA ALA A 36 1.51 15.70 7.29
C ALA A 36 2.77 15.66 6.42
N GLY A 37 3.16 14.49 5.91
CA GLY A 37 4.36 14.33 5.10
C GLY A 37 4.13 13.48 3.88
N TRP A 38 4.93 13.71 2.84
CA TRP A 38 5.02 12.81 1.70
C TRP A 38 6.16 11.82 1.98
N GLY A 39 5.79 10.63 2.47
CA GLY A 39 6.71 9.51 2.67
C GLY A 39 7.02 8.75 1.37
N ASP A 40 8.00 7.86 1.43
CA ASP A 40 8.21 6.86 0.40
C ASP A 40 7.17 5.74 0.46
N ASP A 41 7.30 4.74 -0.42
CA ASP A 41 6.39 3.61 -0.49
C ASP A 41 6.33 2.83 0.85
N ASP A 42 7.46 2.71 1.55
CA ASP A 42 7.55 2.04 2.84
C ASP A 42 6.80 2.80 3.93
N ALA A 43 7.01 4.11 4.02
CA ALA A 43 6.28 4.97 4.95
C ALA A 43 4.77 4.94 4.68
N HIS A 44 4.36 4.94 3.41
CA HIS A 44 2.95 4.84 3.05
C HIS A 44 2.33 3.50 3.45
N MET A 45 3.01 2.38 3.14
CA MET A 45 2.54 1.05 3.55
C MET A 45 2.52 0.88 5.07
N HIS A 46 3.48 1.48 5.79
CA HIS A 46 3.50 1.49 7.24
C HIS A 46 2.29 2.25 7.82
N LEU A 47 1.93 3.39 7.25
CA LEU A 47 0.73 4.12 7.65
C LEU A 47 -0.53 3.27 7.45
N ILE A 48 -0.73 2.67 6.26
CA ILE A 48 -1.91 1.84 5.96
C ILE A 48 -2.06 0.71 6.99
N LYS A 49 -0.97 -0.02 7.26
CA LYS A 49 -0.96 -1.11 8.26
C LYS A 49 -1.25 -0.61 9.68
N THR A 50 -0.80 0.60 10.01
CA THR A 50 -1.03 1.20 11.33
C THR A 50 -2.49 1.62 11.54
N ILE A 51 -3.13 2.19 10.51
CA ILE A 51 -4.52 2.68 10.62
C ILE A 51 -5.56 1.58 10.38
N ALA A 52 -5.19 0.51 9.68
CA ALA A 52 -6.06 -0.62 9.35
C ALA A 52 -5.35 -1.96 9.62
N PRO A 53 -5.08 -2.29 10.91
CA PRO A 53 -4.30 -3.48 11.26
C PRO A 53 -4.95 -4.79 10.82
N ASP A 54 -6.28 -4.82 10.70
CA ASP A 54 -7.05 -6.00 10.31
C ASP A 54 -7.32 -6.07 8.79
N LEU A 55 -6.80 -5.11 8.00
CA LEU A 55 -6.97 -5.12 6.56
C LEU A 55 -6.21 -6.30 5.96
N LYS A 56 -6.95 -7.23 5.35
CA LYS A 56 -6.36 -8.34 4.59
C LYS A 56 -5.90 -7.82 3.23
N PHE A 57 -4.65 -8.10 2.89
CA PHE A 57 -4.08 -7.82 1.59
C PHE A 57 -3.07 -8.90 1.21
N ASP A 58 -2.82 -9.03 -0.08
CA ASP A 58 -1.79 -9.91 -0.62
C ASP A 58 -0.57 -9.07 -1.03
N LEU A 59 0.63 -9.52 -0.67
CA LEU A 59 1.84 -8.96 -1.25
C LEU A 59 1.96 -9.44 -2.70
N MET A 60 2.07 -8.49 -3.62
CA MET A 60 2.24 -8.78 -5.03
C MET A 60 3.73 -8.86 -5.37
N PRO A 61 4.14 -9.77 -6.27
CA PRO A 61 5.46 -9.70 -6.89
C PRO A 61 5.67 -8.35 -7.59
N ASP A 62 6.94 -7.96 -7.74
CA ASP A 62 7.29 -6.74 -8.43
C ASP A 62 6.70 -6.69 -9.85
N GLY A 63 6.24 -5.51 -10.26
CA GLY A 63 5.56 -5.29 -11.53
C GLY A 63 4.22 -6.03 -11.75
N VAL A 64 3.80 -6.92 -10.84
CA VAL A 64 2.54 -7.67 -10.99
C VAL A 64 1.37 -6.93 -10.34
N ARG A 65 0.24 -6.83 -11.03
CA ARG A 65 -1.00 -6.23 -10.51
C ARG A 65 -2.19 -7.15 -10.70
N ARG A 66 -3.05 -7.22 -9.68
CA ARG A 66 -4.30 -7.98 -9.70
C ARG A 66 -5.49 -7.05 -9.87
N ARG A 67 -6.48 -7.47 -10.67
CA ARG A 67 -7.80 -6.82 -10.73
C ARG A 67 -8.90 -7.86 -10.66
N ASP A 68 -9.73 -7.74 -9.64
CA ASP A 68 -10.97 -8.49 -9.50
C ASP A 68 -12.13 -7.71 -10.17
N THR A 69 -12.93 -8.38 -11.00
CA THR A 69 -14.07 -7.81 -11.74
C THR A 69 -15.41 -8.40 -11.32
N GLY A 70 -15.46 -9.07 -10.16
CA GLY A 70 -16.64 -9.76 -9.64
C GLY A 70 -16.60 -11.25 -9.95
N SER A 71 -16.84 -11.64 -11.20
CA SER A 71 -16.81 -13.05 -11.63
C SER A 71 -15.42 -13.52 -12.09
N GLU A 72 -14.46 -12.61 -12.22
CA GLU A 72 -13.14 -12.93 -12.74
C GLU A 72 -12.05 -12.19 -11.98
N THR A 73 -10.86 -12.79 -12.01
CA THR A 73 -9.64 -12.18 -11.52
C THR A 73 -8.60 -12.18 -12.64
N PHE A 74 -7.98 -11.03 -12.83
CA PHE A 74 -6.89 -10.82 -13.77
C PHE A 74 -5.59 -10.53 -13.03
N TRP A 75 -4.49 -11.08 -13.50
CA TRP A 75 -3.14 -10.69 -13.13
C TRP A 75 -2.38 -10.24 -14.37
N PHE A 76 -1.69 -9.11 -14.25
CA PHE A 76 -0.87 -8.52 -15.31
C PHE A 76 0.55 -8.39 -14.82
N ASN A 77 1.53 -8.82 -15.62
CA ASN A 77 2.94 -8.65 -15.30
C ASN A 77 3.57 -7.56 -16.17
N TYR A 78 3.90 -6.43 -15.56
CA TYR A 78 4.58 -5.30 -16.20
C TYR A 78 6.10 -5.31 -15.99
N ALA A 79 6.63 -6.25 -15.20
CA ALA A 79 8.07 -6.39 -15.00
C ALA A 79 8.75 -6.99 -16.24
N ASP A 80 10.06 -6.82 -16.29
CA ASP A 80 10.98 -7.44 -17.26
C ASP A 80 11.40 -8.87 -16.89
N HIS A 81 10.83 -9.41 -15.81
CA HIS A 81 11.05 -10.77 -15.32
C HIS A 81 9.71 -11.47 -15.01
N SER A 82 9.73 -12.80 -14.87
CA SER A 82 8.54 -13.57 -14.50
C SER A 82 8.19 -13.40 -13.02
N GLY A 83 6.90 -13.38 -12.69
CA GLY A 83 6.41 -13.40 -11.31
C GLY A 83 5.56 -14.64 -11.01
N GLU A 84 5.52 -15.10 -9.77
CA GLU A 84 4.64 -16.19 -9.36
C GLU A 84 3.34 -15.65 -8.76
N VAL A 85 2.20 -16.04 -9.33
CA VAL A 85 0.88 -15.65 -8.83
C VAL A 85 -0.09 -16.81 -8.84
N ALA A 86 -0.82 -16.98 -7.74
CA ALA A 86 -1.86 -17.99 -7.59
C ALA A 86 -1.41 -19.42 -7.96
N GLY A 87 -0.14 -19.76 -7.67
CA GLY A 87 0.48 -21.05 -8.01
C GLY A 87 0.82 -21.21 -9.49
N THR A 88 1.01 -20.13 -10.24
CA THR A 88 1.37 -20.13 -11.66
C THR A 88 2.46 -19.11 -11.92
N VAL A 89 3.47 -19.48 -12.70
CA VAL A 89 4.48 -18.55 -13.20
C VAL A 89 3.86 -17.71 -14.32
N LEU A 90 3.80 -16.40 -14.11
CA LEU A 90 3.35 -15.41 -15.07
C LEU A 90 4.56 -14.81 -15.80
N PRO A 91 4.73 -15.05 -17.11
CA PRO A 91 5.88 -14.53 -17.86
C PRO A 91 5.85 -13.00 -17.97
N VAL A 92 6.95 -12.43 -18.48
CA VAL A 92 7.06 -11.02 -18.87
C VAL A 92 5.92 -10.63 -19.81
N ALA A 93 5.29 -9.47 -19.58
CA ALA A 93 4.10 -9.01 -20.30
C ALA A 93 2.92 -10.01 -20.29
N GLY A 94 2.94 -10.98 -19.38
CA GLY A 94 1.94 -12.02 -19.27
C GLY A 94 0.64 -11.54 -18.64
N VAL A 95 -0.47 -12.15 -19.05
CA VAL A 95 -1.79 -11.97 -18.44
C VAL A 95 -2.36 -13.32 -18.04
N LEU A 96 -2.76 -13.45 -16.78
CA LEU A 96 -3.51 -14.60 -16.27
C LEU A 96 -4.94 -14.16 -15.97
N ARG A 97 -5.92 -14.92 -16.47
CA ARG A 97 -7.34 -14.75 -16.15
C ARG A 97 -7.83 -16.01 -15.45
N ARG A 98 -8.58 -15.85 -14.37
CA ARG A 98 -9.32 -16.95 -13.70
C ARG A 98 -10.77 -16.55 -13.48
N VAL A 99 -11.67 -17.50 -13.64
CA VAL A 99 -13.06 -17.35 -13.22
C VAL A 99 -13.13 -17.62 -11.73
N THR A 100 -13.70 -16.69 -10.97
CA THR A 100 -13.98 -16.84 -9.55
C THR A 100 -15.19 -17.79 -9.45
N ARG A 101 -15.00 -18.98 -8.85
CA ARG A 101 -16.09 -19.91 -8.61
C ARG A 101 -17.07 -19.38 -7.58
#